data_AF-A0AAW0SQP5-F1
#
_entry.id   AF-A0AAW0SQP5-F1
#
_cell.length_a   1.000
_cell.length_b   1.000
_cell.length_c   1.000
_cell.angle_alpha   90.00
_cell.angle_beta   90.00
_cell.angle_gamma   90.00
#
_symmetry.space_group_name_H-M   'P 1'
#
loop_
_entity.id
_entity.type
_entity.pdbx_description
1 polymer ?
#
loop_
_entity_poly.entity_id
_entity_poly.type
_entity_poly.pdbx_seq_one_letter_code
_entity_poly.pdbx_strand_id
1 'polypeptide(L)'
;MKKYFKDSSDEEREHAQILMKYQNQRGGRIVLQAIAAPCQQEWGNAHDALQAALDLEKQVNQSLLELHGIASKHNDPHLTKLLEDEFLSEQVEAIKKIGDMITRLKRAGTSGLGEFIFDKELA
;
A
#
# COMPACT_ATOMS: atom_id res chain seq x y z
N MET A 1 2.75 -8.60 -13.36
CA MET A 1 1.96 -8.89 -12.14
C MET A 1 2.79 -9.46 -11.01
N LYS A 2 3.41 -10.65 -11.13
CA LYS A 2 4.22 -11.24 -10.04
C LYS A 2 5.29 -10.28 -9.51
N LYS A 3 6.10 -9.71 -10.42
CA LYS A 3 7.18 -8.77 -10.09
C LYS A 3 6.63 -7.55 -9.36
N TYR A 4 5.63 -6.88 -9.96
CA TYR A 4 4.96 -5.73 -9.36
C TYR A 4 4.51 -5.97 -7.90
N PHE A 5 3.76 -7.04 -7.61
CA PHE A 5 3.32 -7.31 -6.24
C PHE A 5 4.45 -7.74 -5.31
N LYS A 6 5.52 -8.34 -5.85
CA LYS A 6 6.72 -8.67 -5.06
C LYS A 6 7.46 -7.41 -4.64
N ASP A 7 7.58 -6.44 -5.55
CA ASP A 7 8.21 -5.15 -5.32
C ASP A 7 7.39 -4.35 -4.29
N SER A 8 6.06 -4.26 -4.45
CA SER A 8 5.17 -3.64 -3.46
C SER A 8 5.26 -4.31 -2.08
N SER A 9 5.40 -5.64 -2.01
CA SER A 9 5.60 -6.33 -0.74
C SER A 9 6.94 -6.00 -0.08
N ASP A 10 7.99 -5.68 -0.85
CA ASP A 10 9.27 -5.26 -0.30
C ASP A 10 9.21 -3.79 0.18
N GLU A 11 8.55 -2.92 -0.58
CA GLU A 11 8.26 -1.51 -0.24
C GLU A 11 7.47 -1.40 1.08
N GLU A 12 6.39 -2.16 1.25
CA GLU A 12 5.61 -2.18 2.50
C GLU A 12 6.42 -2.66 3.71
N ARG A 13 7.42 -3.51 3.48
CA ARG A 13 8.34 -3.91 4.55
C ARG A 13 9.27 -2.76 4.94
N GLU A 14 9.68 -1.92 4.00
CA GLU A 14 10.46 -0.71 4.26
C GLU A 14 9.61 0.32 5.03
N HIS A 15 8.35 0.52 4.65
CA HIS A 15 7.39 1.36 5.39
C HIS A 15 7.27 0.94 6.85
N ALA A 16 7.12 -0.37 7.12
CA ALA A 16 7.09 -0.88 8.49
C ALA A 16 8.39 -0.59 9.26
N GLN A 17 9.55 -0.68 8.60
CA GLN A 17 10.84 -0.39 9.21
C GLN A 17 11.03 1.10 9.52
N ILE A 18 10.52 2.01 8.68
CA ILE A 18 10.52 3.46 8.93
C ILE A 18 9.76 3.76 10.23
N LEU A 19 8.56 3.20 10.41
CA LEU A 19 7.77 3.36 11.64
C LEU A 19 8.48 2.79 12.87
N MET A 20 9.10 1.62 12.76
CA MET A 20 9.88 1.02 13.85
C MET A 20 11.07 1.90 14.25
N LYS A 21 11.82 2.41 13.26
CA LYS A 21 12.94 3.33 13.50
C LYS A 21 12.46 4.61 14.16
N TYR A 22 11.37 5.18 13.68
CA TYR A 22 10.79 6.39 14.24
C TYR A 22 10.33 6.20 15.69
N GLN A 23 9.67 5.08 15.99
CA GLN A 23 9.25 4.74 17.35
C GLN A 23 10.45 4.72 18.31
N ASN A 24 11.55 4.07 17.91
CA ASN A 24 12.78 4.06 18.72
C ASN A 24 13.42 5.45 18.84
N GLN A 25 13.42 6.25 17.76
CA GLN A 25 13.96 7.62 17.76
C GLN A 25 13.24 8.52 18.77
N ARG A 26 11.93 8.32 18.97
CA ARG A 26 11.12 9.07 19.93
C ARG A 26 11.19 8.51 21.35
N GLY A 27 12.03 7.49 21.60
CA GLY A 27 12.13 6.80 22.89
C GLY A 27 10.93 5.88 23.20
N GLY A 28 10.08 5.63 22.20
CA GLY A 28 8.97 4.70 22.29
C GLY A 28 9.43 3.25 22.31
N ARG A 29 8.56 2.36 22.79
CA ARG A 29 8.79 0.91 22.78
C ARG A 29 7.99 0.27 21.66
N ILE A 30 8.63 -0.60 20.88
CA ILE A 30 7.96 -1.42 19.87
C ILE A 30 7.36 -2.65 20.56
N VAL A 31 6.09 -2.92 20.29
CA VAL A 31 5.38 -4.13 20.76
C VAL A 31 4.78 -4.82 19.54
N LEU A 32 5.42 -5.88 19.07
CA LEU A 32 4.98 -6.64 17.90
C LEU A 32 3.77 -7.53 18.25
N GLN A 33 2.86 -7.65 17.29
CA GLN A 33 1.70 -8.54 17.35
C GLN A 33 1.80 -9.58 16.21
N ALA A 34 1.00 -10.63 16.30
CA ALA A 34 0.90 -11.61 15.22
C ALA A 34 0.35 -10.94 13.94
N ILE A 35 0.99 -11.20 12.80
CA ILE A 35 0.50 -10.77 11.49
C ILE A 35 -0.47 -11.84 10.98
N ALA A 36 -1.72 -11.45 10.73
CA ALA A 36 -2.72 -12.36 10.20
C ALA A 36 -2.35 -12.77 8.77
N ALA A 37 -2.64 -14.03 8.42
CA ALA A 37 -2.55 -14.46 7.03
C ALA A 37 -3.56 -13.68 6.17
N PRO A 38 -3.29 -13.46 4.87
CA PRO A 38 -4.25 -12.87 3.96
C PRO A 38 -5.58 -13.65 3.98
N CYS A 39 -6.70 -12.92 3.99
CA CYS A 39 -8.05 -13.50 4.02
C CYS A 39 -8.38 -14.33 2.77
N GLN A 40 -7.64 -14.10 1.68
CA GLN A 40 -7.78 -14.76 0.39
C GLN A 40 -6.44 -15.38 -0.01
N GLN A 41 -6.49 -16.61 -0.50
CA GLN A 41 -5.31 -17.38 -0.93
C GLN A 41 -5.24 -17.51 -2.46
N GLU A 42 -6.40 -17.47 -3.13
CA GLU A 42 -6.51 -17.48 -4.59
C GLU A 42 -7.10 -16.14 -5.06
N TRP A 43 -6.34 -15.39 -5.86
CA TRP A 43 -6.66 -14.00 -6.20
C TRP A 43 -7.38 -13.83 -7.55
N GLY A 44 -7.74 -14.93 -8.22
CA GLY A 44 -8.39 -14.90 -9.53
C GLY A 44 -7.45 -14.40 -10.63
N ASN A 45 -7.92 -13.43 -11.41
CA ASN A 45 -7.15 -12.79 -12.48
C ASN A 45 -6.44 -11.51 -11.96
N ALA A 46 -5.62 -10.90 -12.82
CA ALA A 46 -4.88 -9.68 -12.50
C ALA A 46 -5.79 -8.50 -12.11
N HIS A 47 -7.00 -8.42 -12.65
CA HIS A 47 -7.95 -7.36 -12.33
C HIS A 47 -8.44 -7.49 -10.88
N ASP A 48 -8.80 -8.71 -10.48
CA ASP A 48 -9.30 -8.99 -9.13
C ASP A 48 -8.20 -8.79 -8.08
N ALA A 49 -6.98 -9.20 -8.39
CA ALA A 49 -5.81 -8.94 -7.55
C ALA A 49 -5.51 -7.44 -7.39
N LEU A 50 -5.60 -6.65 -8.47
CA LEU A 50 -5.41 -5.20 -8.41
C LEU A 50 -6.53 -4.49 -7.65
N GLN A 51 -7.76 -4.98 -7.76
CA GLN A 51 -8.88 -4.45 -6.99
C GLN A 51 -8.67 -4.68 -5.49
N ALA A 52 -8.25 -5.88 -5.09
CA ALA A 52 -7.91 -6.19 -3.70
C ALA A 52 -6.76 -5.31 -3.19
N ALA A 53 -5.71 -5.10 -4.01
CA ALA A 53 -4.61 -4.21 -3.66
C ALA A 53 -5.08 -2.76 -3.49
N LEU A 54 -5.92 -2.24 -4.39
CA LEU A 54 -6.46 -0.88 -4.27
C LEU A 54 -7.26 -0.70 -2.97
N ASP A 55 -8.04 -1.70 -2.59
CA ASP A 55 -8.86 -1.64 -1.38
C ASP A 55 -7.99 -1.74 -0.11
N LEU A 56 -6.89 -2.49 -0.16
CA LEU A 56 -5.89 -2.53 0.91
C LEU A 56 -5.17 -1.19 1.05
N GLU A 57 -4.68 -0.61 -0.04
CA GLU A 57 -3.99 0.70 -0.03
C GLU A 57 -4.89 1.81 0.53
N LYS A 58 -6.19 1.79 0.21
CA LYS A 58 -7.14 2.75 0.79
C LYS A 58 -7.33 2.55 2.30
N GLN A 59 -7.32 1.31 2.79
CA GLN A 59 -7.41 1.03 4.23
C GLN A 59 -6.15 1.47 4.98
N VAL A 60 -4.97 1.23 4.40
CA VAL A 60 -3.69 1.71 4.93
C VAL A 60 -3.67 3.24 4.97
N ASN A 61 -4.03 3.89 3.86
CA ASN A 61 -4.14 5.35 3.80
C ASN A 61 -5.12 5.92 4.84
N GLN A 62 -6.28 5.29 5.02
CA GLN A 62 -7.24 5.70 6.05
C GLN A 62 -6.64 5.60 7.46
N SER A 63 -5.91 4.51 7.75
CA SER A 63 -5.22 4.31 9.03
C SER A 63 -4.14 5.39 9.27
N LEU A 64 -3.42 5.79 8.22
CA LEU A 64 -2.42 6.86 8.28
C LEU A 64 -3.06 8.23 8.52
N LEU A 65 -4.19 8.53 7.87
CA LEU A 65 -4.95 9.77 8.10
C LEU A 65 -5.48 9.86 9.53
N GLU A 66 -5.95 8.74 10.09
CA GLU A 66 -6.38 8.67 11.48
C GLU A 66 -5.22 8.87 12.44
N LEU A 67 -4.06 8.24 12.18
CA LEU A 67 -2.85 8.44 12.96
C LEU A 67 -2.36 9.89 12.90
N HIS A 68 -2.42 10.53 11.72
CA HIS A 68 -2.11 11.95 11.56
C HIS A 68 -3.08 12.83 12.35
N GLY A 69 -4.37 12.52 12.34
CA GLY A 69 -5.38 13.20 13.16
C GLY A 69 -5.10 13.09 14.66
N ILE A 70 -4.66 11.92 15.13
CA ILE A 70 -4.22 11.70 16.52
C ILE A 70 -2.98 12.55 16.81
N ALA A 71 -1.95 12.51 15.97
CA ALA A 71 -0.73 13.29 16.12
C ALA A 71 -1.03 14.80 16.20
N SER A 72 -1.89 15.29 15.32
CA SER A 72 -2.35 16.68 15.28
C SER A 72 -3.09 17.07 16.57
N LYS A 73 -4.02 16.22 17.04
CA LYS A 73 -4.77 16.44 18.30
C LYS A 73 -3.84 16.53 19.51
N HIS A 74 -2.73 15.78 19.49
CA HIS A 74 -1.73 15.79 20.55
C HIS A 74 -0.62 16.83 20.35
N ASN A 75 -0.73 17.70 19.33
CA ASN A 75 0.27 18.70 18.96
C ASN A 75 1.66 18.08 18.77
N ASP A 76 1.75 16.96 18.03
CA ASP A 76 3.01 16.34 17.63
C ASP A 76 3.38 16.69 16.18
N PRO A 77 3.99 17.87 15.93
CA PRO A 77 4.32 18.32 14.57
C PRO A 77 5.38 17.45 13.89
N HIS A 78 6.20 16.74 14.67
CA HIS A 78 7.25 15.90 14.11
C HIS A 78 6.68 14.57 13.60
N LEU A 79 5.63 14.04 14.24
CA LEU A 79 4.93 12.85 13.74
C LEU A 79 4.05 13.20 12.55
N THR A 80 3.31 14.32 12.57
CA THR A 80 2.52 14.74 11.41
C THR A 80 3.41 14.94 10.18
N LYS A 81 4.57 15.59 10.35
CA LYS A 81 5.54 15.79 9.28
C LYS A 81 6.09 14.47 8.71
N LEU A 82 6.46 13.51 9.56
CA LEU A 82 6.91 12.19 9.09
C LEU A 82 5.83 11.53 8.23
N LEU A 83 4.57 11.54 8.69
CA LEU A 83 3.46 10.90 7.98
C LEU A 83 3.22 11.58 6.61
N GLU A 84 3.32 12.91 6.56
CA GLU A 84 3.17 13.69 5.32
C GLU A 84 4.30 13.40 4.31
N ASP A 85 5.55 13.42 4.79
CA ASP A 85 6.74 13.31 3.95
C ASP A 85 6.96 11.88 3.44
N GLU A 86 6.80 10.86 4.28
CA GLU A 86 7.20 9.48 3.99
C GLU A 86 6.03 8.56 3.62
N PHE A 87 4.77 8.96 3.80
CA PHE A 87 3.62 8.04 3.62
C PHE A 87 2.46 8.62 2.83
N LEU A 88 1.88 9.75 3.25
CA LEU A 88 0.62 10.24 2.68
C LEU A 88 0.73 10.60 1.20
N SER A 89 1.86 11.17 0.79
CA SER A 89 2.11 11.48 -0.62
C SER A 89 2.20 10.20 -1.46
N GLU A 90 2.96 9.21 -0.98
CA GLU A 90 3.15 7.92 -1.65
C GLU A 90 1.84 7.12 -1.75
N GLN A 91 1.02 7.11 -0.70
CA GLN A 91 -0.29 6.46 -0.75
C GLN A 91 -1.18 7.03 -1.86
N VAL A 92 -1.20 8.36 -2.07
CA VAL A 92 -2.00 8.97 -3.14
C VAL A 92 -1.48 8.54 -4.51
N GLU A 93 -0.17 8.51 -4.70
CA GLU A 93 0.46 8.07 -5.95
C GLU A 93 0.21 6.58 -6.23
N ALA A 94 0.35 5.73 -5.22
CA ALA A 94 0.09 4.30 -5.29
C ALA A 94 -1.38 4.00 -5.64
N ILE A 95 -2.33 4.62 -4.92
CA ILE A 95 -3.77 4.50 -5.17
C ILE A 95 -4.11 4.92 -6.60
N LYS A 96 -3.53 6.03 -7.07
CA LYS A 96 -3.74 6.53 -8.44
C LYS A 96 -3.18 5.55 -9.47
N LYS A 97 -1.96 5.06 -9.27
CA LYS A 97 -1.29 4.11 -10.16
C LYS A 97 -2.07 2.80 -10.29
N ILE A 98 -2.54 2.24 -9.18
CA ILE A 98 -3.37 1.03 -9.18
C ILE A 98 -4.71 1.30 -9.88
N GLY A 99 -5.35 2.46 -9.63
CA GLY A 99 -6.59 2.85 -10.32
C GLY A 99 -6.43 2.95 -11.85
N ASP A 100 -5.31 3.49 -12.31
CA ASP A 100 -4.97 3.54 -13.74
C ASP A 100 -4.74 2.15 -14.32
N MET A 101 -4.04 1.28 -13.59
CA MET A 101 -3.80 -0.11 -13.96
C MET A 101 -5.12 -0.88 -14.13
N ILE A 102 -6.05 -0.76 -13.18
CA ILE A 102 -7.38 -1.36 -13.26
C ILE A 102 -8.12 -0.85 -14.50
N THR A 103 -8.08 0.46 -14.74
CA THR A 103 -8.77 1.08 -15.89
C THR A 103 -8.20 0.59 -17.23
N ARG A 104 -6.87 0.49 -17.34
CA ARG A 104 -6.17 -0.05 -18.52
C ARG A 104 -6.53 -1.52 -18.75
N LEU A 105 -6.49 -2.33 -17.70
CA LEU A 105 -6.78 -3.75 -17.80
C LEU A 105 -8.25 -4.02 -18.17
N LYS A 106 -9.20 -3.25 -17.62
CA LYS A 106 -10.61 -3.29 -18.05
C LYS A 106 -10.78 -2.99 -19.55
N ARG A 107 -10.00 -2.05 -20.09
CA ARG A 107 -10.04 -1.69 -21.52
C ARG A 107 -9.39 -2.74 -22.41
N ALA A 108 -8.28 -3.34 -21.96
CA ALA A 108 -7.58 -4.40 -22.70
C ALA A 108 -8.33 -5.75 -22.68
N GLY A 109 -9.20 -5.95 -21.70
CA GLY A 109 -9.86 -7.22 -21.41
C GLY A 109 -9.20 -7.88 -20.20
N THR A 110 -10.01 -8.22 -19.19
CA THR A 110 -9.54 -8.73 -17.89
C THR A 110 -9.14 -10.21 -17.88
N SER A 111 -9.11 -10.85 -19.05
CA SER A 111 -8.72 -12.26 -19.19
C SER A 111 -8.10 -12.53 -20.55
N GLY A 112 -7.38 -13.66 -20.65
CA GLY A 112 -6.81 -14.14 -21.90
C GLY A 112 -5.73 -13.20 -22.46
N LEU A 113 -5.90 -12.78 -23.73
CA LEU A 113 -4.88 -11.98 -24.42
C LEU A 113 -4.68 -10.59 -23.80
N GLY A 114 -5.74 -9.94 -23.33
CA GLY A 114 -5.67 -8.61 -22.73
C GLY A 114 -4.82 -8.60 -21.45
N GLU A 115 -5.08 -9.56 -20.57
CA GLU A 115 -4.31 -9.78 -19.34
C GLU A 115 -2.86 -10.15 -19.64
N PHE A 116 -2.60 -11.00 -20.64
CA PHE A 116 -1.26 -11.38 -21.03
C PHE A 116 -0.42 -10.20 -21.56
N ILE A 117 -1.01 -9.36 -22.43
CA ILE A 117 -0.33 -8.16 -22.95
C ILE A 117 -0.06 -7.18 -21.81
N PHE A 118 -1.05 -6.97 -20.93
CA PHE A 118 -0.91 -6.10 -19.78
C PHE A 118 0.23 -6.55 -18.84
N ASP A 119 0.30 -7.85 -18.53
CA ASP A 119 1.37 -8.41 -17.71
C ASP A 119 2.77 -8.18 -18.32
N LYS A 120 2.88 -8.30 -19.65
CA LYS A 120 4.13 -8.02 -20.37
C LYS A 120 4.55 -6.54 -20.35
N GLU A 121 3.61 -5.61 -20.45
CA GLU A 121 3.91 -4.17 -20.39
C GLU A 121 4.31 -3.70 -18.98
N LEU A 122 3.99 -4.48 -17.95
CA LEU A 122 4.29 -4.19 -16.55
C LEU A 122 5.64 -4.73 -16.06
N ALA A 123 6.25 -5.65 -16.81
CA ALA A 123 7.49 -6.34 -16.42
C ALA A 123 8.73 -5.48 -16.68
#